data_AF-A0A285NS06-F1
#
_entry.id   AF-A0A285NS06-F1
#
_cell.length_a   1.000
_cell.length_b   1.000
_cell.length_c   1.000
_cell.angle_alpha   90.00
_cell.angle_beta   90.00
_cell.angle_gamma   90.00
#
_symmetry.space_group_name_H-M   'P 1'
#
loop_
_entity.id
_entity.type
_entity.pdbx_description
1 polymer ?
#
loop_
_entity_poly.entity_id
_entity_poly.type
_entity_poly.pdbx_seq_one_letter_code
_entity_poly.pdbx_strand_id
1 'polypeptide(L)'
;MEQHAGDALWRTDVKDLQQHLESKLAAGETIQQQTAVHFRQAAEKIADRAEQANRQNSVRWGQHRLPPLPYGFDALEPYISKEIMELHYTKHHQSYVDGLNKAEEMLYVNRDNKSSSDYKHYLREQSFHGSGHFLHTIFWYNMSPNGGGEPSGQLAQQIRKDFGSFRRFKEMFTKAADSVEGVGWTILVWEPRSHHLAIQTLEKHQFFGLLDTIPLLVLDMWEHAYYLQYKTNKKQYAENWWKIVNWANAAQRFETAKQVKWAPF
;
A
#
# COMPACT_ATOMS: atom_id res chain seq x y z
N MET A 1 -18.65 -19.51 0.28
CA MET A 1 -18.95 -19.58 1.72
C MET A 1 -17.86 -20.26 2.56
N GLU A 2 -16.74 -20.71 2.00
CA GLU A 2 -15.67 -21.37 2.80
C GLU A 2 -14.53 -20.44 3.24
N GLN A 3 -14.45 -19.19 2.78
CA GLN A 3 -13.37 -18.27 3.14
C GLN A 3 -13.45 -17.71 4.58
N HIS A 4 -14.56 -17.90 5.30
CA HIS A 4 -14.73 -17.37 6.66
C HIS A 4 -14.36 -18.36 7.79
N ALA A 5 -14.03 -19.62 7.48
CA ALA A 5 -13.80 -20.62 8.52
C ALA A 5 -12.41 -20.51 9.18
N GLY A 6 -11.36 -20.14 8.43
CA GLY A 6 -9.99 -20.02 8.95
C GLY A 6 -9.77 -18.78 9.83
N ASP A 7 -10.44 -17.68 9.52
CA ASP A 7 -10.26 -16.38 10.17
C ASP A 7 -10.82 -16.34 11.61
N ALA A 8 -11.69 -17.30 11.94
CA ALA A 8 -12.31 -17.45 13.26
C ALA A 8 -11.52 -18.34 14.23
N LEU A 9 -10.75 -19.32 13.73
CA LEU A 9 -10.18 -20.39 14.58
C LEU A 9 -9.02 -19.90 15.45
N TRP A 10 -8.05 -19.15 14.91
CA TRP A 10 -6.92 -18.65 15.70
C TRP A 10 -7.37 -17.65 16.78
N ARG A 11 -8.44 -16.89 16.52
CA ARG A 11 -9.03 -15.96 17.50
C ARG A 11 -9.68 -16.70 18.67
N THR A 12 -10.28 -17.86 18.39
CA THR A 12 -10.80 -18.76 19.43
C THR A 12 -9.64 -19.37 20.22
N ASP A 13 -8.59 -19.86 19.54
CA ASP A 13 -7.40 -20.40 20.21
C ASP A 13 -6.74 -19.36 21.16
N VAL A 14 -6.72 -18.08 20.79
CA VAL A 14 -6.24 -16.97 21.65
C VAL A 14 -7.12 -16.79 22.89
N LYS A 15 -8.45 -16.81 22.72
CA LYS A 15 -9.39 -16.68 23.84
C LYS A 15 -9.26 -17.86 24.81
N ASP A 16 -9.10 -19.07 24.29
CA ASP A 16 -8.93 -20.27 25.10
C ASP A 16 -7.60 -20.23 25.86
N LEU A 17 -6.52 -19.78 25.21
CA LEU A 17 -5.23 -19.56 25.87
C LEU A 17 -5.33 -18.52 26.99
N GLN A 18 -6.03 -17.41 26.74
CA GLN A 18 -6.24 -16.34 27.71
C GLN A 18 -7.06 -16.83 28.91
N GLN A 19 -8.18 -17.51 28.67
CA GLN A 19 -9.00 -18.07 29.75
C GLN A 19 -8.22 -19.11 30.57
N HIS A 20 -7.37 -19.92 29.92
CA HIS A 20 -6.54 -20.89 30.63
C HIS A 20 -5.50 -20.18 31.52
N LEU A 21 -4.84 -19.13 31.01
CA LEU A 21 -3.92 -18.30 31.80
C LEU A 21 -4.61 -17.62 32.98
N GLU A 22 -5.76 -17.01 32.76
CA GLU A 22 -6.55 -16.33 33.80
C GLU A 22 -6.99 -17.31 34.90
N SER A 23 -7.43 -18.52 34.52
CA SER A 23 -7.81 -19.55 35.50
C SER A 23 -6.64 -19.99 36.39
N LYS A 24 -5.44 -20.12 35.81
CA LYS A 24 -4.23 -20.53 36.53
C LYS A 24 -3.72 -19.44 37.47
N LEU A 25 -3.80 -18.18 37.05
CA LEU A 25 -3.47 -17.03 37.88
C LEU A 25 -4.46 -16.87 39.05
N ALA A 26 -5.76 -17.05 38.80
CA ALA A 26 -6.80 -16.95 39.83
C ALA A 26 -6.71 -18.06 40.88
N ALA A 27 -6.22 -19.25 40.51
CA ALA A 27 -5.99 -20.35 41.43
C ALA A 27 -4.76 -20.16 42.35
N GLY A 28 -3.97 -19.09 42.16
CA GLY A 28 -2.77 -18.83 42.95
C GLY A 28 -1.65 -19.85 42.75
N GLU A 29 -1.71 -20.66 41.68
CA GLU A 29 -0.73 -21.69 41.38
C GLU A 29 0.59 -21.07 40.88
N THR A 30 1.72 -21.52 41.42
CA THR A 30 3.03 -21.17 40.83
C THR A 30 3.15 -21.86 39.48
N ILE A 31 3.36 -21.11 38.41
CA ILE A 31 3.48 -21.66 37.05
C ILE A 31 4.75 -22.53 36.99
N GLN A 32 4.54 -23.84 36.97
CA GLN A 32 5.63 -24.81 36.84
C GLN A 32 6.23 -24.78 35.44
N GLN A 33 7.49 -25.19 35.32
CA GLN A 33 8.25 -25.15 34.07
C GLN A 33 7.56 -25.91 32.92
N GLN A 34 6.89 -27.03 33.21
CA GLN A 34 6.13 -27.79 32.22
C GLN A 34 4.90 -27.01 31.71
N THR A 35 4.21 -26.29 32.58
CA THR A 35 3.08 -25.44 32.22
C THR A 35 3.53 -24.25 31.35
N ALA A 36 4.67 -23.65 31.67
CA ALA A 36 5.27 -22.59 30.86
C ALA A 36 5.65 -23.09 29.45
N VAL A 37 6.20 -24.30 29.34
CA VAL A 37 6.50 -24.93 28.04
C VAL A 37 5.22 -25.20 27.25
N HIS A 38 4.15 -25.67 27.90
CA HIS A 38 2.86 -25.88 27.25
C HIS A 38 2.26 -24.58 26.71
N PHE A 39 2.31 -23.49 27.50
CA PHE A 39 1.86 -22.17 27.06
C PHE A 39 2.66 -21.65 25.87
N ARG A 40 3.99 -21.84 25.88
CA ARG A 40 4.85 -21.46 24.77
C ARG A 40 4.48 -22.22 23.49
N GLN A 41 4.31 -23.54 23.56
CA GLN A 41 3.92 -24.36 22.42
C GLN A 41 2.52 -24.01 21.89
N ALA A 42 1.58 -23.65 22.78
CA ALA A 42 0.27 -23.17 22.39
C ALA A 42 0.36 -21.81 21.67
N ALA A 43 1.17 -20.88 22.17
CA ALA A 43 1.41 -19.58 21.54
C ALA A 43 2.10 -19.72 20.17
N GLU A 44 3.10 -20.60 20.04
CA GLU A 44 3.78 -20.89 18.77
C GLU A 44 2.80 -21.45 17.72
N LYS A 45 1.92 -22.40 18.11
CA LYS A 45 0.87 -22.93 17.21
C LYS A 45 -0.15 -21.87 16.80
N ILE A 46 -0.52 -20.97 17.69
CA ILE A 46 -1.42 -19.85 17.38
C ILE A 46 -0.75 -18.90 16.38
N ALA A 47 0.53 -18.58 16.58
CA ALA A 47 1.30 -17.74 15.68
C ALA A 47 1.38 -18.37 14.28
N ASP A 48 1.70 -19.66 14.18
CA ASP A 48 1.76 -20.40 12.92
C ASP A 48 0.39 -20.41 12.20
N ARG A 49 -0.71 -20.60 12.94
CA ARG A 49 -2.07 -20.58 12.38
C ARG A 49 -2.51 -19.19 11.97
N ALA A 50 -2.18 -18.16 12.75
CA ALA A 50 -2.46 -16.77 12.39
C ALA A 50 -1.65 -16.39 11.14
N GLU A 51 -0.39 -16.82 11.04
CA GLU A 51 0.44 -16.61 9.85
C GLU A 51 -0.12 -17.38 8.64
N GLN A 52 -0.58 -18.61 8.80
CA GLN A 52 -1.25 -19.39 7.74
C GLN A 52 -2.59 -18.78 7.31
N ALA A 53 -3.42 -18.30 8.24
CA ALA A 53 -4.66 -17.59 7.93
C ALA A 53 -4.37 -16.28 7.19
N ASN A 54 -3.29 -15.58 7.57
CA ASN A 54 -2.86 -14.39 6.86
C ASN A 54 -2.29 -14.72 5.47
N ARG A 55 -1.67 -15.89 5.29
CA ARG A 55 -1.29 -16.43 3.96
C ARG A 55 -2.51 -16.80 3.12
N GLN A 56 -3.66 -17.11 3.71
CA GLN A 56 -4.93 -17.30 2.99
C GLN A 56 -5.55 -15.98 2.47
N ASN A 57 -5.01 -14.81 2.83
CA ASN A 57 -5.44 -13.50 2.33
C ASN A 57 -4.77 -13.07 0.99
N SER A 58 -4.07 -13.96 0.31
CA SER A 58 -3.50 -13.65 -1.02
C SER A 58 -4.59 -13.57 -2.08
N VAL A 59 -4.53 -12.56 -2.94
CA VAL A 59 -5.37 -12.48 -4.15
C VAL A 59 -4.94 -13.58 -5.13
N ARG A 60 -5.89 -14.42 -5.56
CA ARG A 60 -5.62 -15.44 -6.58
C ARG A 60 -5.41 -14.77 -7.94
N TRP A 61 -4.61 -15.41 -8.80
CA TRP A 61 -4.36 -14.94 -10.16
C TRP A 61 -5.68 -14.66 -10.91
N GLY A 62 -5.78 -13.46 -11.48
CA GLY A 62 -6.98 -13.05 -12.21
C GLY A 62 -8.17 -12.63 -11.34
N GLN A 63 -7.98 -12.45 -10.02
CA GLN A 63 -9.06 -12.16 -9.07
C GLN A 63 -8.87 -10.87 -8.27
N HIS A 64 -8.08 -9.93 -8.77
CA HIS A 64 -7.98 -8.57 -8.23
C HIS A 64 -9.32 -7.85 -8.34
N ARG A 65 -9.55 -6.90 -7.43
CA ARG A 65 -10.80 -6.13 -7.37
C ARG A 65 -10.48 -4.66 -7.19
N LEU A 66 -11.36 -3.81 -7.73
CA LEU A 66 -11.32 -2.40 -7.44
C LEU A 66 -11.60 -2.20 -5.93
N PRO A 67 -10.66 -1.62 -5.15
CA PRO A 67 -10.85 -1.44 -3.72
C PRO A 67 -11.89 -0.33 -3.49
N PRO A 68 -12.72 -0.41 -2.44
CA PRO A 68 -13.66 0.67 -2.15
C PRO A 68 -12.93 1.99 -1.89
N LEU A 69 -13.48 3.10 -2.37
CA LEU A 69 -12.96 4.42 -1.98
C LEU A 69 -13.20 4.67 -0.48
N PRO A 70 -12.22 5.26 0.23
CA PRO A 70 -12.36 5.56 1.66
C PRO A 70 -13.23 6.81 1.94
N TYR A 71 -13.70 7.51 0.90
CA TYR A 71 -14.53 8.72 0.98
C TYR A 71 -15.36 8.89 -0.31
N GLY A 72 -16.35 9.79 -0.30
CA GLY A 72 -17.16 10.13 -1.47
C GLY A 72 -16.38 10.87 -2.55
N PHE A 73 -16.87 10.85 -3.81
CA PHE A 73 -16.15 11.45 -4.94
C PHE A 73 -15.90 12.96 -4.80
N ASP A 74 -16.79 13.68 -4.12
CA ASP A 74 -16.71 15.12 -3.86
C ASP A 74 -15.93 15.48 -2.58
N ALA A 75 -15.51 14.49 -1.80
CA ALA A 75 -14.94 14.72 -0.47
C ALA A 75 -13.60 15.49 -0.48
N LEU A 76 -12.92 15.56 -1.62
CA LEU A 76 -11.62 16.23 -1.75
C LEU A 76 -11.71 17.62 -2.38
N GLU A 77 -12.93 18.12 -2.62
CA GLU A 77 -13.14 19.49 -3.07
C GLU A 77 -12.71 20.50 -1.99
N PRO A 78 -12.19 21.69 -2.38
CA PRO A 78 -12.04 22.18 -3.75
C PRO A 78 -10.71 21.76 -4.42
N TYR A 79 -9.95 20.84 -3.82
CA TYR A 79 -8.59 20.54 -4.25
C TYR A 79 -8.51 19.52 -5.38
N ILE A 80 -9.42 18.54 -5.41
CA ILE A 80 -9.62 17.65 -6.57
C ILE A 80 -11.12 17.55 -6.79
N SER A 81 -11.58 17.87 -8.00
CA SER A 81 -13.00 17.91 -8.33
C SER A 81 -13.65 16.53 -8.31
N LYS A 82 -14.95 16.49 -7.99
CA LYS A 82 -15.76 15.27 -8.06
C LYS A 82 -15.63 14.55 -9.40
N GLU A 83 -15.66 15.29 -10.50
CA GLU A 83 -15.59 14.74 -11.86
C GLU A 83 -14.28 13.98 -12.10
N ILE A 84 -13.14 14.54 -11.65
CA ILE A 84 -11.85 13.85 -11.71
C ILE A 84 -11.93 12.56 -10.89
N MET A 85 -12.37 12.64 -9.63
CA MET A 85 -12.40 11.49 -8.73
C MET A 85 -13.27 10.35 -9.27
N GLU A 86 -14.43 10.66 -9.84
CA GLU A 86 -15.34 9.69 -10.43
C GLU A 86 -14.72 8.98 -11.64
N LEU A 87 -14.16 9.74 -12.60
CA LEU A 87 -13.52 9.15 -13.79
C LEU A 87 -12.25 8.38 -13.44
N HIS A 88 -11.40 8.95 -12.58
CA HIS A 88 -10.12 8.38 -12.18
C HIS A 88 -10.30 7.04 -11.45
N TYR A 89 -11.33 6.92 -10.60
CA TYR A 89 -11.66 5.66 -9.94
C TYR A 89 -12.44 4.68 -10.84
N THR A 90 -13.57 5.11 -11.41
CA THR A 90 -14.50 4.18 -12.10
C THR A 90 -14.05 3.78 -13.50
N LYS A 91 -13.19 4.56 -14.15
CA LYS A 91 -12.67 4.26 -15.49
C LYS A 91 -11.20 3.88 -15.43
N HIS A 92 -10.34 4.78 -14.97
CA HIS A 92 -8.89 4.55 -15.04
C HIS A 92 -8.47 3.41 -14.12
N HIS A 93 -8.79 3.48 -12.82
CA HIS A 93 -8.42 2.40 -11.89
C HIS A 93 -9.09 1.06 -12.22
N GLN A 94 -10.37 1.06 -12.59
CA GLN A 94 -11.06 -0.16 -13.03
C GLN A 94 -10.35 -0.83 -14.22
N SER A 95 -9.91 -0.05 -15.21
CA SER A 95 -9.17 -0.59 -16.37
C SER A 95 -7.85 -1.27 -15.98
N TYR A 96 -7.17 -0.78 -14.94
CA TYR A 96 -5.95 -1.42 -14.41
C TYR A 96 -6.27 -2.74 -13.72
N VAL A 97 -7.37 -2.81 -12.95
CA VAL A 97 -7.82 -4.06 -12.34
C VAL A 97 -8.15 -5.11 -13.42
N ASP A 98 -8.94 -4.73 -14.42
CA ASP A 98 -9.37 -5.63 -15.49
C ASP A 98 -8.18 -6.12 -16.33
N GLY A 99 -7.27 -5.21 -16.70
CA GLY A 99 -6.08 -5.55 -17.47
C GLY A 99 -5.09 -6.44 -16.71
N LEU A 100 -4.89 -6.19 -15.40
CA LEU A 100 -4.06 -7.06 -14.56
C LEU A 100 -4.67 -8.45 -14.47
N ASN A 101 -5.98 -8.53 -14.21
CA ASN A 101 -6.67 -9.79 -14.15
C ASN A 101 -6.53 -10.57 -15.46
N LYS A 102 -6.66 -9.88 -16.60
CA LYS A 102 -6.51 -10.52 -17.90
C LYS A 102 -5.10 -11.03 -18.13
N ALA A 103 -4.08 -10.24 -17.79
CA ALA A 103 -2.69 -10.63 -17.94
C ALA A 103 -2.37 -11.88 -17.09
N GLU A 104 -2.82 -11.89 -15.82
CA GLU A 104 -2.59 -13.02 -14.91
C GLU A 104 -3.38 -14.27 -15.30
N GLU A 105 -4.64 -14.13 -15.74
CA GLU A 105 -5.42 -15.25 -16.25
C GLU A 105 -4.70 -15.91 -17.43
N MET A 106 -4.23 -15.08 -18.37
CA MET A 106 -3.49 -15.59 -19.51
C MET A 106 -2.18 -16.23 -19.05
N LEU A 107 -1.37 -15.60 -18.21
CA LEU A 107 -0.05 -16.13 -17.81
C LEU A 107 -0.12 -17.38 -16.93
N TYR A 108 -0.98 -17.37 -15.91
CA TYR A 108 -0.88 -18.31 -14.78
C TYR A 108 -2.05 -19.28 -14.67
N VAL A 109 -3.20 -19.00 -15.30
CA VAL A 109 -4.37 -19.88 -15.29
C VAL A 109 -4.43 -20.67 -16.60
N ASN A 110 -4.46 -19.98 -17.73
CA ASN A 110 -4.53 -20.58 -19.06
C ASN A 110 -3.13 -20.88 -19.60
N ARG A 111 -2.45 -21.87 -19.02
CA ARG A 111 -1.00 -22.09 -19.24
C ARG A 111 -0.64 -22.71 -20.60
N ASP A 112 -1.58 -23.38 -21.25
CA ASP A 112 -1.30 -24.17 -22.44
C ASP A 112 -1.09 -23.30 -23.71
N ASN A 113 -0.32 -23.84 -24.66
CA ASN A 113 -0.16 -23.33 -26.04
C ASN A 113 0.26 -21.84 -26.17
N LYS A 114 1.19 -21.36 -25.33
CA LYS A 114 1.73 -20.00 -25.44
C LYS A 114 2.94 -19.89 -26.34
N SER A 115 2.91 -18.91 -27.23
CA SER A 115 4.09 -18.47 -27.96
C SER A 115 4.96 -17.55 -27.09
N SER A 116 6.23 -17.37 -27.48
CA SER A 116 7.11 -16.37 -26.87
C SER A 116 6.56 -14.93 -26.99
N SER A 117 5.76 -14.67 -28.04
CA SER A 117 5.10 -13.37 -28.22
C SER A 117 4.02 -13.14 -27.15
N ASP A 118 3.25 -14.18 -26.81
CA ASP A 118 2.21 -14.09 -25.78
C ASP A 118 2.82 -13.79 -24.42
N TYR A 119 3.88 -14.49 -24.05
CA TYR A 119 4.60 -14.20 -22.80
C TYR A 119 5.12 -12.76 -22.77
N LYS A 120 5.77 -12.31 -23.85
CA LYS A 120 6.28 -10.94 -23.94
C LYS A 120 5.17 -9.89 -23.79
N HIS A 121 4.02 -10.12 -24.42
CA HIS A 121 2.87 -9.22 -24.33
C HIS A 121 2.31 -9.21 -22.90
N TYR A 122 1.87 -10.35 -22.37
CA TYR A 122 1.17 -10.39 -21.08
C TYR A 122 2.07 -10.05 -19.89
N LEU A 123 3.38 -10.31 -19.94
CA LEU A 123 4.29 -9.84 -18.89
C LEU A 123 4.41 -8.30 -18.86
N ARG A 124 4.33 -7.65 -20.02
CA ARG A 124 4.29 -6.18 -20.10
C ARG A 124 2.94 -5.63 -19.63
N GLU A 125 1.84 -6.26 -20.02
CA GLU A 125 0.49 -5.91 -19.53
C GLU A 125 0.40 -6.06 -18.01
N GLN A 126 0.91 -7.16 -17.44
CA GLN A 126 0.97 -7.38 -16.00
C GLN A 126 1.77 -6.28 -15.31
N SER A 127 2.91 -5.87 -15.86
CA SER A 127 3.72 -4.79 -15.29
C SER A 127 3.00 -3.45 -15.32
N PHE A 128 2.38 -3.08 -16.45
CA PHE A 128 1.68 -1.81 -16.60
C PHE A 128 0.41 -1.75 -15.73
N HIS A 129 -0.49 -2.72 -15.89
CA HIS A 129 -1.75 -2.76 -15.17
C HIS A 129 -1.57 -3.09 -13.68
N GLY A 130 -0.60 -3.94 -13.33
CA GLY A 130 -0.25 -4.26 -11.95
C GLY A 130 0.23 -3.04 -11.19
N SER A 131 1.23 -2.33 -11.73
CA SER A 131 1.70 -1.10 -11.11
C SER A 131 0.60 -0.03 -11.08
N GLY A 132 -0.20 0.09 -12.14
CA GLY A 132 -1.35 1.01 -12.18
C GLY A 132 -2.35 0.72 -11.05
N HIS A 133 -2.79 -0.52 -10.88
CA HIS A 133 -3.72 -0.93 -9.84
C HIS A 133 -3.15 -0.67 -8.43
N PHE A 134 -1.91 -1.09 -8.18
CA PHE A 134 -1.33 -0.96 -6.86
C PHE A 134 -1.04 0.49 -6.48
N LEU A 135 -0.51 1.31 -7.39
CA LEU A 135 -0.26 2.73 -7.12
C LEU A 135 -1.57 3.50 -6.86
N HIS A 136 -2.62 3.27 -7.65
CA HIS A 136 -3.92 3.90 -7.40
C HIS A 136 -4.54 3.44 -6.08
N THR A 137 -4.41 2.16 -5.73
CA THR A 137 -4.84 1.64 -4.43
C THR A 137 -4.15 2.38 -3.28
N ILE A 138 -2.87 2.75 -3.42
CA ILE A 138 -2.18 3.56 -2.41
C ILE A 138 -2.67 5.01 -2.44
N PHE A 139 -2.81 5.59 -3.63
CA PHE A 139 -3.21 6.97 -3.88
C PHE A 139 -4.53 7.35 -3.19
N TRP A 140 -5.57 6.51 -3.30
CA TRP A 140 -6.87 6.79 -2.67
C TRP A 140 -6.76 6.93 -1.15
N TYR A 141 -6.01 6.03 -0.51
CA TYR A 141 -5.84 6.04 0.95
C TYR A 141 -4.83 7.08 1.43
N ASN A 142 -3.93 7.53 0.56
CA ASN A 142 -3.01 8.64 0.82
C ASN A 142 -3.66 10.02 0.79
N MET A 143 -4.96 10.11 0.49
CA MET A 143 -5.73 11.35 0.58
C MET A 143 -6.85 11.23 1.62
N SER A 144 -7.35 12.36 2.12
CA SER A 144 -8.46 12.43 3.06
C SER A 144 -9.13 13.81 3.03
N PRO A 145 -10.46 13.90 3.21
CA PRO A 145 -11.16 15.18 3.41
C PRO A 145 -10.63 15.96 4.62
N ASN A 146 -10.14 15.25 5.64
CA ASN A 146 -9.56 15.83 6.85
C ASN A 146 -8.03 15.75 6.85
N GLY A 147 -7.43 15.64 5.65
CA GLY A 147 -6.00 15.56 5.47
C GLY A 147 -5.29 16.91 5.56
N GLY A 148 -4.06 16.94 5.05
CA GLY A 148 -3.19 18.11 5.07
C GLY A 148 -2.36 18.23 6.35
N GLY A 149 -1.76 19.40 6.55
CA GLY A 149 -0.82 19.63 7.64
C GLY A 149 0.51 18.89 7.45
N GLU A 150 1.08 18.42 8.56
CA GLU A 150 2.38 17.74 8.62
C GLU A 150 2.24 16.35 9.28
N PRO A 151 3.11 15.38 8.95
CA PRO A 151 3.13 14.12 9.67
C PRO A 151 3.56 14.32 11.12
N SER A 152 3.15 13.39 11.98
CA SER A 152 3.56 13.32 13.39
C SER A 152 4.25 11.98 13.68
N GLY A 153 4.67 11.79 14.94
CA GLY A 153 5.24 10.53 15.40
C GLY A 153 6.53 10.13 14.69
N GLN A 154 6.68 8.81 14.46
CA GLN A 154 7.92 8.24 13.93
C GLN A 154 8.18 8.60 12.47
N LEU A 155 7.13 8.72 11.64
CA LEU A 155 7.29 9.17 10.25
C LEU A 155 7.86 10.59 10.20
N ALA A 156 7.37 11.50 11.04
CA ALA A 156 7.90 12.87 11.11
C ALA A 156 9.37 12.91 11.56
N GLN A 157 9.75 12.05 12.51
CA GLN A 157 11.13 11.93 12.96
C GLN A 157 12.02 11.40 11.84
N GLN A 158 11.58 10.37 11.11
CA GLN A 158 12.33 9.80 10.00
C GLN A 158 12.48 10.82 8.84
N ILE A 159 11.42 11.56 8.50
CA ILE A 159 11.49 12.64 7.51
C ILE A 159 12.52 13.70 7.92
N ARG A 160 12.55 14.11 9.19
CA ARG A 160 13.56 15.05 9.69
C ARG A 160 14.97 14.47 9.61
N LYS A 161 15.13 13.18 9.90
CA LYS A 161 16.42 12.49 9.81
C LYS A 161 16.96 12.48 8.38
N ASP A 162 16.14 12.12 7.41
CA ASP A 162 16.61 11.85 6.04
C ASP A 162 16.61 13.10 5.15
N PHE A 163 15.68 14.03 5.37
CA PHE A 163 15.56 15.26 4.58
C PHE A 163 15.96 16.54 5.33
N GLY A 164 16.30 16.42 6.62
CA GLY A 164 16.64 17.53 7.52
C GLY A 164 15.42 18.27 8.10
N SER A 165 14.36 18.47 7.32
CA SER A 165 13.09 19.04 7.80
C SER A 165 11.91 18.67 6.92
N PHE A 166 10.68 18.77 7.46
CA PHE A 166 9.47 18.58 6.67
C PHE A 166 9.37 19.59 5.52
N ARG A 167 9.75 20.84 5.76
CA ARG A 167 9.80 21.88 4.72
C ARG A 167 10.70 21.47 3.55
N ARG A 168 11.92 20.99 3.82
CA ARG A 168 12.85 20.54 2.78
C ARG A 168 12.32 19.32 2.03
N PHE A 169 11.74 18.35 2.75
CA PHE A 169 11.07 17.20 2.16
C PHE A 169 9.95 17.64 1.21
N LYS A 170 9.03 18.51 1.68
CA LYS A 170 7.90 19.02 0.89
C LYS A 170 8.36 19.78 -0.35
N GLU A 171 9.38 20.62 -0.22
CA GLU A 171 10.00 21.34 -1.35
C GLU A 171 10.60 20.38 -2.38
N MET A 172 11.36 19.37 -1.94
CA MET A 172 11.97 18.38 -2.83
C MET A 172 10.90 17.52 -3.52
N PHE A 173 9.91 17.03 -2.78
CA PHE A 173 8.82 16.22 -3.32
C PHE A 173 7.99 17.01 -4.33
N THR A 174 7.67 18.28 -4.05
CA THR A 174 6.91 19.13 -4.98
C THR A 174 7.71 19.41 -6.26
N LYS A 175 9.02 19.65 -6.15
CA LYS A 175 9.90 19.81 -7.32
C LYS A 175 10.01 18.52 -8.14
N ALA A 176 10.08 17.37 -7.48
CA ALA A 176 10.07 16.07 -8.15
C ALA A 176 8.77 15.86 -8.94
N ALA A 177 7.61 16.18 -8.34
CA ALA A 177 6.32 16.12 -9.01
C ALA A 177 6.24 17.01 -10.25
N ASP A 178 6.71 18.25 -10.14
CA ASP A 178 6.76 19.18 -11.27
C ASP A 178 7.73 18.71 -12.37
N SER A 179 8.79 17.98 -12.01
CA SER A 179 9.80 17.48 -12.94
C SER A 179 9.41 16.20 -13.69
N VAL A 180 8.30 15.54 -13.34
CA VAL A 180 7.85 14.33 -14.06
C VAL A 180 7.64 14.67 -15.54
N GLU A 181 8.39 14.00 -16.41
CA GLU A 181 8.31 14.14 -17.86
C GLU A 181 7.20 13.23 -18.41
N GLY A 182 6.30 13.79 -19.23
CA GLY A 182 5.12 13.07 -19.70
C GLY A 182 4.13 12.77 -18.57
N VAL A 183 3.87 11.48 -18.32
CA VAL A 183 2.94 10.99 -17.31
C VAL A 183 3.65 10.05 -16.33
N GLY A 184 3.27 10.11 -15.07
CA GLY A 184 4.03 9.39 -14.05
C GLY A 184 3.58 9.65 -12.63
N TRP A 185 4.49 9.42 -11.69
CA TRP A 185 4.23 9.54 -10.26
C TRP A 185 5.41 10.19 -9.57
N THR A 186 5.14 10.82 -8.43
CA THR A 186 6.17 11.07 -7.42
C THR A 186 5.82 10.29 -6.17
N ILE A 187 6.79 9.54 -5.66
CA ILE A 187 6.59 8.61 -4.55
C ILE A 187 7.64 8.83 -3.46
N LEU A 188 7.19 8.80 -2.21
CA LEU A 188 8.02 8.62 -1.03
C LEU A 188 8.07 7.12 -0.73
N VAL A 189 9.26 6.57 -0.63
CA VAL A 189 9.48 5.16 -0.35
C VAL A 189 10.29 4.98 0.94
N TRP A 190 10.10 3.83 1.58
CA TRP A 190 11.10 3.24 2.47
C TRP A 190 12.04 2.38 1.64
N GLU A 191 13.35 2.55 1.83
CA GLU A 191 14.37 1.69 1.22
C GLU A 191 14.87 0.66 2.25
N PRO A 192 14.43 -0.61 2.18
CA PRO A 192 14.77 -1.62 3.19
C PRO A 192 16.25 -1.99 3.26
N ARG A 193 17.08 -1.69 2.24
CA ARG A 193 18.54 -1.88 2.28
C ARG A 193 19.24 -0.72 2.98
N SER A 194 18.89 0.50 2.60
CA SER A 194 19.55 1.72 3.05
C SER A 194 18.99 2.26 4.38
N HIS A 195 17.82 1.77 4.79
CA HIS A 195 17.14 2.09 6.06
C HIS A 195 16.82 3.58 6.22
N HIS A 196 16.44 4.21 5.10
CA HIS A 196 16.07 5.61 5.01
C HIS A 196 14.91 5.79 4.03
N LEU A 197 14.29 6.96 4.10
CA LEU A 197 13.29 7.42 3.17
C LEU A 197 13.96 8.02 1.93
N ALA A 198 13.38 7.76 0.77
CA ALA A 198 13.79 8.36 -0.49
C ALA A 198 12.59 8.87 -1.29
N ILE A 199 12.84 9.84 -2.17
CA ILE A 199 11.86 10.32 -3.15
C ILE A 199 12.27 9.77 -4.52
N GLN A 200 11.31 9.21 -5.24
CA GLN A 200 11.51 8.74 -6.62
C GLN A 200 10.43 9.33 -7.52
N THR A 201 10.79 9.57 -8.78
CA THR A 201 9.84 9.80 -9.86
C THR A 201 9.69 8.52 -10.67
N LEU A 202 8.47 8.21 -11.08
CA LEU A 202 8.17 7.11 -11.99
C LEU A 202 7.66 7.69 -13.29
N GLU A 203 7.99 7.06 -14.42
CA GLU A 203 7.26 7.27 -15.67
C GLU A 203 6.25 6.15 -15.89
N LYS A 204 5.11 6.50 -16.48
CA LYS A 204 3.94 5.64 -16.59
C LYS A 204 3.54 5.11 -15.21
N HIS A 205 3.58 3.80 -14.98
CA HIS A 205 3.40 3.19 -13.66
C HIS A 205 4.61 2.35 -13.21
N GLN A 206 5.45 1.92 -14.16
CA GLN A 206 6.40 0.82 -13.96
C GLN A 206 7.83 1.13 -14.41
N PHE A 207 8.12 2.36 -14.86
CA PHE A 207 9.47 2.75 -15.30
C PHE A 207 10.18 3.63 -14.28
N PHE A 208 11.51 3.51 -14.26
CA PHE A 208 12.47 4.27 -13.45
C PHE A 208 12.37 4.14 -11.92
N GLY A 209 11.43 3.34 -11.41
CA GLY A 209 11.40 2.97 -10.00
C GLY A 209 12.57 2.08 -9.61
N LEU A 210 13.15 2.33 -8.44
CA LEU A 210 14.09 1.40 -7.84
C LEU A 210 13.28 0.19 -7.31
N LEU A 211 13.54 -0.98 -7.88
CA LEU A 211 13.02 -2.23 -7.34
C LEU A 211 13.48 -2.38 -5.89
N ASP A 212 12.80 -3.26 -5.13
CA ASP A 212 13.15 -3.49 -3.72
C ASP A 212 12.75 -2.32 -2.79
N THR A 213 12.00 -1.32 -3.23
CA THR A 213 11.51 -0.22 -2.37
C THR A 213 10.03 -0.34 -2.03
N ILE A 214 9.59 0.26 -0.92
CA ILE A 214 8.21 0.16 -0.42
C ILE A 214 7.53 1.54 -0.43
N PRO A 215 6.53 1.77 -1.31
CA PRO A 215 5.83 3.06 -1.38
C PRO A 215 4.98 3.38 -0.15
N LEU A 216 5.12 4.60 0.35
CA LEU A 216 4.44 5.12 1.56
C LEU A 216 3.43 6.22 1.22
N LEU A 217 3.88 7.19 0.40
CA LEU A 217 3.10 8.32 -0.06
C LEU A 217 3.28 8.45 -1.58
N VAL A 218 2.20 8.47 -2.35
CA VAL A 218 2.24 8.57 -3.82
C VAL A 218 1.38 9.72 -4.32
N LEU A 219 1.87 10.42 -5.34
CA LEU A 219 1.15 11.49 -6.05
C LEU A 219 1.07 11.12 -7.53
N ASP A 220 -0.15 10.98 -8.05
CA ASP A 220 -0.42 10.74 -9.47
C ASP A 220 -0.17 12.02 -10.28
N MET A 221 0.82 11.99 -11.18
CA MET A 221 1.13 13.11 -12.08
C MET A 221 0.74 12.79 -13.52
N TRP A 222 -0.12 11.81 -13.75
CA TRP A 222 -0.80 11.63 -15.04
C TRP A 222 -1.79 12.77 -15.29
N GLU A 223 -1.93 13.18 -16.56
CA GLU A 223 -2.84 14.29 -16.91
C GLU A 223 -4.29 14.02 -16.48
N HIS A 224 -4.76 12.76 -16.54
CA HIS A 224 -6.13 12.42 -16.09
C HIS A 224 -6.39 12.77 -14.62
N ALA A 225 -5.35 12.89 -13.78
CA ALA A 225 -5.49 13.18 -12.36
C ALA A 225 -5.79 14.65 -12.06
N TYR A 226 -5.61 15.55 -13.04
CA TYR A 226 -5.72 16.99 -12.79
C TYR A 226 -6.29 17.81 -13.95
N TYR A 227 -6.24 17.34 -15.20
CA TYR A 227 -6.42 18.19 -16.38
C TYR A 227 -7.82 18.84 -16.47
N LEU A 228 -8.87 18.17 -16.00
CA LEU A 228 -10.22 18.72 -16.03
C LEU A 228 -10.34 20.00 -15.18
N GLN A 229 -9.60 20.09 -14.07
CA GLN A 229 -9.64 21.20 -13.13
C GLN A 229 -8.47 22.19 -13.31
N TYR A 230 -7.25 21.68 -13.48
CA TYR A 230 -6.01 22.48 -13.50
C TYR A 230 -5.45 22.74 -14.90
N LYS A 231 -6.03 22.11 -15.94
CA LYS A 231 -5.54 22.17 -17.32
C LYS A 231 -4.04 21.82 -17.35
N THR A 232 -3.21 22.67 -17.93
CA THR A 232 -1.77 22.46 -18.03
C THR A 232 -1.00 22.79 -16.75
N ASN A 233 -1.66 23.33 -15.71
CA ASN A 233 -0.99 23.78 -14.48
C ASN A 233 -0.83 22.65 -13.45
N LYS A 234 -0.03 21.63 -13.79
CA LYS A 234 0.25 20.49 -12.90
C LYS A 234 0.91 20.89 -11.58
N LYS A 235 1.66 22.00 -11.56
CA LYS A 235 2.26 22.55 -10.34
C LYS A 235 1.20 22.96 -9.32
N GLN A 236 0.16 23.66 -9.76
CA GLN A 236 -0.93 24.06 -8.87
C GLN A 236 -1.71 22.86 -8.32
N TYR A 237 -1.87 21.81 -9.12
CA TYR A 237 -2.41 20.53 -8.65
C TYR A 237 -1.56 19.93 -7.52
N ALA A 238 -0.25 19.79 -7.73
CA ALA A 238 0.66 19.25 -6.72
C ALA A 238 0.68 20.11 -5.42
N GLU A 239 0.61 21.44 -5.55
CA GLU A 239 0.53 22.36 -4.42
C GLU A 239 -0.77 22.21 -3.62
N ASN A 240 -1.91 22.01 -4.30
CA ASN A 240 -3.21 21.78 -3.66
C ASN A 240 -3.34 20.38 -3.07
N TRP A 241 -2.75 19.36 -3.67
CA TRP A 241 -2.74 18.00 -3.14
C TRP A 241 -2.20 17.93 -1.71
N TRP A 242 -1.20 18.75 -1.35
CA TRP A 242 -0.69 18.82 0.02
C TRP A 242 -1.73 19.16 1.09
N LYS A 243 -2.88 19.74 0.71
CA LYS A 243 -3.96 20.12 1.63
C LYS A 243 -4.86 18.94 1.99
N ILE A 244 -4.74 17.82 1.30
CA ILE A 244 -5.56 16.62 1.48
C ILE A 244 -4.74 15.36 1.77
N VAL A 245 -3.41 15.48 1.94
CA VAL A 245 -2.55 14.33 2.25
C VAL A 245 -2.99 13.68 3.56
N ASN A 246 -3.21 12.37 3.52
CA ASN A 246 -3.52 11.56 4.69
C ASN A 246 -2.24 11.06 5.36
N TRP A 247 -1.68 11.88 6.25
CA TRP A 247 -0.48 11.52 7.00
C TRP A 247 -0.65 10.32 7.92
N ALA A 248 -1.87 10.04 8.41
CA ALA A 248 -2.14 8.86 9.23
C ALA A 248 -1.94 7.57 8.42
N ASN A 249 -2.41 7.54 7.16
CA ASN A 249 -2.19 6.40 6.28
C ASN A 249 -0.70 6.24 5.94
N ALA A 250 -0.01 7.32 5.58
CA ALA A 250 1.43 7.27 5.29
C ALA A 250 2.24 6.79 6.51
N ALA A 251 1.87 7.22 7.72
CA ALA A 251 2.50 6.77 8.96
C ALA A 251 2.24 5.28 9.22
N GLN A 252 1.01 4.80 9.05
CA GLN A 252 0.69 3.37 9.20
C GLN A 252 1.47 2.50 8.21
N ARG A 253 1.59 2.94 6.95
CA ARG A 253 2.42 2.28 5.94
C ARG A 253 3.88 2.24 6.37
N PHE A 254 4.40 3.36 6.87
CA PHE A 254 5.77 3.43 7.37
C PHE A 254 6.03 2.49 8.55
N GLU A 255 5.09 2.40 9.51
CA GLU A 255 5.20 1.50 10.66
C GLU A 255 5.37 0.04 10.25
N THR A 256 4.71 -0.38 9.17
CA THR A 256 4.84 -1.72 8.60
C THR A 256 6.14 -1.84 7.78
N ALA A 257 6.40 -0.88 6.89
CA ALA A 257 7.52 -0.91 5.97
C ALA A 257 8.87 -0.93 6.69
N LYS A 258 9.04 -0.16 7.76
CA LYS A 258 10.30 -0.07 8.52
C LYS A 258 10.70 -1.38 9.23
N GLN A 259 9.77 -2.33 9.37
CA GLN A 259 10.05 -3.67 9.88
C GLN A 259 10.73 -4.53 8.81
N VAL A 260 10.49 -4.23 7.53
CA VAL A 260 11.23 -4.83 6.43
C VAL A 260 12.59 -4.16 6.36
N LYS A 261 13.62 -4.92 6.74
CA LYS A 261 15.02 -4.52 6.66
C LYS A 261 15.80 -5.66 6.04
N TRP A 262 16.54 -5.34 4.99
CA TRP A 262 17.55 -6.24 4.45
C TRP A 262 18.93 -5.77 4.87
N ALA A 263 19.91 -6.64 4.69
CA ALA A 263 21.29 -6.27 4.95
C ALA A 263 21.70 -5.10 4.04
N PRO A 264 22.34 -4.04 4.59
CA PRO A 264 22.93 -2.98 3.79
C PRO A 264 24.18 -3.52 3.11
N PHE A 265 24.21 -3.56 1.78
CA PHE A 265 25.40 -3.87 0.98
C PHE A 265 25.25 -3.27 -0.42
#